data_AF-A0A838F131-F1
#
_entry.id   AF-A0A838F131-F1
#
_cell.length_a   1.000
_cell.length_b   1.000
_cell.length_c   1.000
_cell.angle_alpha   90.00
_cell.angle_beta   90.00
_cell.angle_gamma   90.00
#
_symmetry.space_group_name_H-M   'P 1'
#
loop_
_entity.id
_entity.type
_entity.pdbx_description
1 polymer ?
#
loop_
_entity_poly.entity_id
_entity_poly.type
_entity_poly.pdbx_seq_one_letter_code
_entity_poly.pdbx_strand_id
1 'polypeptide(L)'
;METLMSHLSDWIILIVVLAGAVYTMRIIGQEKSSFKQDSYEVQFGDLSLMIPNWWTLTQNSPTQLKFERTDTRYDWYALFTYYPDHQNKDMPLLLEEKLNQEKLEFDMDVVFETDSRVLFRDEKIQKEFQEVIRVEGQASQDVVERLYYDIYLMRRLSDKGYFIFESRSSVLNGLVEGPFFEESLSELSFIHES
;
A
#
# COMPACT_ATOMS: atom_id res chain seq x y z
N MET A 1 -31.79 -13.35 -39.34
CA MET A 1 -30.82 -12.70 -40.25
C MET A 1 -31.14 -11.22 -40.41
N GLU A 2 -32.41 -10.83 -40.58
CA GLU A 2 -32.86 -9.42 -40.59
C GLU A 2 -32.53 -8.64 -39.31
N THR A 3 -32.69 -9.24 -38.12
CA THR A 3 -32.34 -8.61 -36.83
C THR A 3 -30.84 -8.36 -36.65
N LEU A 4 -30.00 -9.12 -37.35
CA LEU A 4 -28.54 -9.01 -37.25
C LEU A 4 -28.00 -7.94 -38.21
N MET A 5 -28.65 -7.79 -39.38
CA MET A 5 -28.36 -6.69 -40.32
C MET A 5 -28.96 -5.36 -39.88
N SER A 6 -30.13 -5.35 -39.23
CA SER A 6 -30.79 -4.10 -38.77
C SER A 6 -30.04 -3.40 -37.63
N HIS A 7 -29.27 -4.16 -36.85
CA HIS A 7 -28.48 -3.67 -35.72
C HIS A 7 -26.97 -3.82 -35.95
N LEU A 8 -26.53 -3.97 -37.21
CA LEU A 8 -25.12 -4.17 -37.54
C LEU A 8 -24.23 -3.04 -36.98
N SER A 9 -24.72 -1.78 -37.05
CA SER A 9 -24.06 -0.62 -36.46
C SER A 9 -23.89 -0.76 -34.94
N ASP A 10 -24.95 -1.19 -34.26
CA ASP A 10 -24.98 -1.31 -32.79
C ASP A 10 -24.03 -2.41 -32.33
N TRP A 11 -23.98 -3.53 -33.07
CA TRP A 11 -23.03 -4.61 -32.84
C TRP A 11 -21.57 -4.18 -33.10
N ILE A 12 -21.31 -3.40 -34.14
CA ILE A 12 -19.97 -2.85 -34.40
C ILE A 12 -19.54 -1.92 -33.26
N ILE A 13 -20.42 -1.01 -32.84
CA ILE A 13 -20.14 -0.08 -31.73
C ILE A 13 -19.87 -0.87 -30.45
N LEU A 14 -20.69 -1.87 -30.14
CA LEU A 14 -20.49 -2.73 -28.97
C LEU A 14 -19.14 -3.46 -29.01
N ILE A 15 -18.78 -4.05 -30.16
CA ILE A 15 -17.50 -4.74 -30.35
C ILE A 15 -16.32 -3.77 -30.16
N VAL A 16 -16.41 -2.55 -30.69
CA VAL A 16 -15.37 -1.52 -30.52
C VAL A 16 -15.23 -1.12 -29.05
N VAL A 17 -16.33 -0.90 -28.34
CA VAL A 17 -16.31 -0.58 -26.91
C VAL A 17 -15.71 -1.73 -26.09
N LEU A 18 -16.10 -2.97 -26.37
CA LEU A 18 -15.55 -4.15 -25.68
C LEU A 18 -14.05 -4.34 -25.98
N ALA A 19 -13.63 -4.17 -27.23
CA ALA A 19 -12.23 -4.22 -27.60
C ALA A 19 -11.41 -3.12 -26.92
N GLY A 20 -11.96 -1.91 -26.83
CA GLY A 20 -11.37 -0.80 -26.07
C GLY A 20 -11.21 -1.14 -24.59
N ALA A 21 -12.26 -1.67 -23.94
CA ALA A 21 -12.21 -2.08 -22.54
C ALA A 21 -11.16 -3.17 -22.28
N VAL A 22 -11.08 -4.19 -23.14
CA VAL A 22 -10.05 -5.25 -23.04
C VAL A 22 -8.65 -4.69 -23.23
N TYR A 23 -8.46 -3.75 -24.16
CA TYR A 23 -7.19 -3.07 -24.35
C TYR A 23 -6.79 -2.26 -23.11
N THR A 24 -7.70 -1.45 -22.57
CA THR A 24 -7.46 -0.68 -21.34
C THR A 24 -7.10 -1.59 -20.16
N MET A 25 -7.82 -2.70 -19.96
CA MET A 25 -7.48 -3.69 -18.92
C MET A 25 -6.08 -4.26 -19.09
N ARG A 26 -5.64 -4.54 -20.33
CA ARG A 26 -4.28 -5.02 -20.60
C ARG A 26 -3.22 -3.99 -20.26
N ILE A 27 -3.44 -2.72 -20.58
CA ILE A 27 -2.49 -1.64 -20.28
C ILE A 27 -2.35 -1.46 -18.76
N ILE A 28 -3.47 -1.42 -18.02
CA ILE A 28 -3.45 -1.35 -16.54
C ILE A 28 -2.69 -2.55 -15.95
N GLY A 29 -2.89 -3.76 -16.51
CA GLY A 29 -2.14 -4.94 -16.09
C GLY A 29 -0.63 -4.85 -16.33
N GLN A 30 -0.18 -4.05 -17.30
CA GLN A 30 1.24 -3.84 -17.61
C GLN A 30 1.92 -2.82 -16.69
N GLU A 31 1.19 -1.90 -16.05
CA GLU A 31 1.76 -0.92 -15.10
C GLU A 31 2.45 -1.61 -13.91
N LYS A 32 1.96 -2.79 -13.49
CA LYS A 32 2.63 -3.61 -12.46
C LYS A 32 4.03 -4.08 -12.89
N SER A 33 4.27 -4.24 -14.19
CA SER A 33 5.59 -4.60 -14.73
C SER A 33 6.57 -3.43 -14.75
N SER A 34 6.10 -2.18 -14.83
CA SER A 34 7.00 -1.01 -14.81
C SER A 34 7.48 -0.71 -13.40
N PHE A 35 6.69 -1.02 -12.35
CA PHE A 35 7.11 -0.81 -10.96
C PHE A 35 8.49 -1.38 -10.64
N LYS A 36 8.75 -2.65 -10.98
CA LYS A 36 10.07 -3.28 -10.73
C LYS A 36 11.21 -2.66 -11.52
N GLN A 37 10.92 -2.08 -12.69
CA GLN A 37 11.91 -1.44 -13.54
C GLN A 37 12.22 -0.01 -13.08
N ASP A 38 11.21 0.65 -12.50
CA ASP A 38 11.24 2.03 -12.05
C ASP A 38 11.33 2.15 -10.52
N SER A 39 11.85 1.13 -9.85
CA SER A 39 12.10 1.13 -8.41
C SER A 39 13.56 0.84 -8.08
N TYR A 40 13.97 1.30 -6.91
CA TYR A 40 15.27 1.04 -6.33
C TYR A 40 15.13 0.45 -4.93
N GLU A 41 16.15 -0.27 -4.50
CA GLU A 41 16.15 -0.94 -3.21
C GLU A 41 16.55 0.02 -2.08
N VAL A 42 15.76 0.04 -1.00
CA VAL A 42 16.06 0.77 0.23
C VAL A 42 16.08 -0.21 1.39
N GLN A 43 17.17 -0.15 2.17
CA GLN A 43 17.33 -0.95 3.38
C GLN A 43 16.72 -0.23 4.59
N PHE A 44 15.93 -0.96 5.37
CA PHE A 44 15.33 -0.48 6.61
C PHE A 44 15.38 -1.56 7.69
N GLY A 45 16.37 -1.46 8.59
CA GLY A 45 16.70 -2.57 9.49
C GLY A 45 17.13 -3.79 8.69
N ASP A 46 16.51 -4.94 8.95
CA ASP A 46 16.76 -6.19 8.21
C ASP A 46 15.88 -6.32 6.95
N LEU A 47 15.04 -5.32 6.68
CA LEU A 47 14.10 -5.33 5.57
C LEU A 47 14.71 -4.62 4.37
N SER A 48 14.40 -5.15 3.19
CA SER A 48 14.65 -4.56 1.90
C SER A 48 13.31 -4.21 1.25
N LEU A 49 13.15 -2.93 0.93
CA LEU A 49 11.95 -2.34 0.35
C LEU A 49 12.24 -1.88 -1.07
N MET A 50 11.36 -2.22 -2.01
CA MET A 50 11.41 -1.68 -3.37
C MET A 50 10.63 -0.36 -3.40
N ILE A 51 11.33 0.75 -3.63
CA ILE A 51 10.74 2.10 -3.60
C ILE A 51 10.73 2.70 -5.01
N PRO A 52 9.61 3.27 -5.48
CA PRO A 52 9.56 3.96 -6.76
C PRO A 52 10.55 5.12 -6.86
N ASN A 53 11.14 5.30 -8.04
CA ASN A 53 12.12 6.36 -8.32
C ASN A 53 11.58 7.79 -8.14
N TRP A 54 10.25 7.97 -8.19
CA TRP A 54 9.59 9.27 -8.04
C TRP A 54 9.25 9.60 -6.57
N TRP A 55 9.53 8.70 -5.63
CA TRP A 55 9.42 8.98 -4.20
C TRP A 55 10.71 9.59 -3.68
N THR A 56 10.60 10.74 -3.04
CA THR A 56 11.75 11.43 -2.46
C THR A 56 11.85 11.11 -0.98
N LEU A 57 12.99 10.57 -0.56
CA LEU A 57 13.30 10.33 0.86
C LEU A 57 13.52 11.68 1.57
N THR A 58 12.58 12.08 2.43
CA THR A 58 12.60 13.36 3.15
C THR A 58 13.04 13.22 4.59
N GLN A 59 12.89 12.03 5.18
CA GLN A 59 13.40 11.72 6.51
C GLN A 59 14.10 10.36 6.48
N ASN A 60 15.32 10.32 7.00
CA ASN A 60 16.11 9.09 7.09
C ASN A 60 16.73 8.96 8.47
N SER A 61 16.26 7.97 9.22
CA SER A 61 16.79 7.60 10.53
C SER A 61 16.76 6.08 10.71
N PRO A 62 17.53 5.52 11.66
CA PRO A 62 17.59 4.07 11.85
C PRO A 62 16.25 3.41 12.16
N THR A 63 15.32 4.15 12.76
CA THR A 63 13.99 3.66 13.17
C THR A 63 12.86 4.27 12.36
N GLN A 64 13.14 5.16 11.41
CA GLN A 64 12.10 5.82 10.63
C GLN A 64 12.60 6.31 9.26
N LEU A 65 11.87 5.96 8.21
CA LEU A 65 12.03 6.50 6.85
C LEU A 65 10.74 7.19 6.42
N LYS A 66 10.83 8.38 5.84
CA LYS A 66 9.68 9.09 5.27
C LYS A 66 9.93 9.43 3.81
N PHE A 67 8.95 9.13 2.97
CA PHE A 67 8.95 9.42 1.54
C PHE A 67 7.78 10.33 1.18
N GLU A 68 8.01 11.26 0.26
CA GLU A 68 7.02 12.23 -0.21
C GLU A 68 7.13 12.41 -1.73
N ARG A 69 6.04 12.85 -2.37
CA ARG A 69 6.02 13.30 -3.77
C ARG A 69 6.39 14.79 -3.86
N THR A 70 7.68 15.11 -3.84
CA THR A 70 8.12 16.52 -3.91
C THR A 70 7.94 17.16 -5.28
N ASP A 71 7.65 16.38 -6.31
CA ASP A 71 7.45 16.81 -7.69
C ASP A 71 5.98 17.14 -8.02
N THR A 72 5.04 16.81 -7.13
CA THR A 72 3.62 17.12 -7.29
C THR A 72 3.13 18.08 -6.21
N ARG A 73 1.90 18.58 -6.36
CA ARG A 73 1.22 19.39 -5.34
C ARG A 73 0.31 18.56 -4.43
N TYR A 74 0.30 17.24 -4.58
CA TYR A 74 -0.57 16.39 -3.79
C TYR A 74 0.09 16.11 -2.45
N ASP A 75 -0.66 16.35 -1.38
CA ASP A 75 -0.24 15.99 -0.03
C ASP A 75 -0.36 14.46 0.10
N TRP A 76 0.76 13.78 -0.16
CA TRP A 76 0.94 12.35 0.06
C TRP A 76 2.29 12.08 0.72
N TYR A 77 2.32 11.13 1.64
CA TYR A 77 3.57 10.55 2.16
C TYR A 77 3.42 9.07 2.49
N ALA A 78 4.54 8.35 2.43
CA ALA A 78 4.71 7.05 3.06
C ALA A 78 5.69 7.17 4.24
N LEU A 79 5.35 6.59 5.38
CA LEU A 79 6.16 6.60 6.58
C LEU A 79 6.38 5.16 7.06
N PHE A 80 7.64 4.77 7.17
CA PHE A 80 8.07 3.47 7.66
C PHE A 80 8.70 3.66 9.02
N THR A 81 8.17 3.05 10.06
CA THR A 81 8.67 3.20 11.44
C THR A 81 8.91 1.84 12.08
N TYR A 82 10.02 1.70 12.79
CA TYR A 82 10.36 0.53 13.58
C TYR A 82 10.42 0.90 15.07
N TYR A 83 9.73 0.11 15.89
CA TYR A 83 9.69 0.26 17.33
C TYR A 83 10.40 -0.92 17.99
N PRO A 84 11.68 -0.76 18.42
CA PRO A 84 12.41 -1.83 19.11
C PRO A 84 11.80 -2.13 20.48
N ASP A 85 12.02 -3.33 20.99
CA ASP A 85 11.75 -3.74 22.38
C ASP A 85 10.27 -3.69 22.86
N HIS A 86 9.32 -3.94 21.98
CA HIS A 86 7.87 -3.99 22.26
C HIS A 86 7.28 -5.40 22.14
N GLN A 87 8.04 -6.43 22.52
CA GLN A 87 7.79 -7.84 22.18
C GLN A 87 6.48 -8.45 22.71
N ASN A 88 5.75 -7.76 23.60
CA ASN A 88 4.54 -8.30 24.26
C ASN A 88 3.30 -7.41 24.22
N LYS A 89 3.31 -6.28 23.48
CA LYS A 89 2.09 -5.49 23.31
C LYS A 89 1.18 -6.12 22.26
N ASP A 90 -0.12 -6.13 22.54
CA ASP A 90 -1.16 -6.60 21.63
C ASP A 90 -1.26 -5.69 20.40
N MET A 91 -1.25 -6.24 19.18
CA MET A 91 -1.19 -5.44 17.94
C MET A 91 -2.47 -4.64 17.68
N PRO A 92 -3.68 -5.16 17.91
CA PRO A 92 -4.90 -4.35 17.86
C PRO A 92 -4.88 -3.18 18.85
N LEU A 93 -4.33 -3.38 20.06
CA LEU A 93 -4.19 -2.30 21.03
C LEU A 93 -3.18 -1.25 20.57
N LEU A 94 -2.06 -1.66 19.96
CA LEU A 94 -1.09 -0.75 19.36
C LEU A 94 -1.70 0.09 18.23
N LEU A 95 -2.52 -0.54 17.39
CA LEU A 95 -3.27 0.15 16.35
C LEU A 95 -4.23 1.17 16.97
N GLU A 96 -5.01 0.77 17.99
CA GLU A 96 -5.92 1.67 18.69
C GLU A 96 -5.17 2.86 19.35
N GLU A 97 -4.04 2.60 20.02
CA GLU A 97 -3.17 3.62 20.60
C GLU A 97 -2.72 4.63 19.53
N LYS A 98 -2.26 4.13 18.36
CA LYS A 98 -1.81 4.94 17.23
C LYS A 98 -2.95 5.79 16.64
N LEU A 99 -4.09 5.18 16.35
CA LEU A 99 -5.25 5.88 15.78
C LEU A 99 -5.77 6.96 16.75
N ASN A 100 -5.84 6.66 18.05
CA ASN A 100 -6.25 7.63 19.07
C ASN A 100 -5.24 8.76 19.24
N GLN A 101 -3.93 8.45 19.23
CA GLN A 101 -2.87 9.46 19.32
C GLN A 101 -2.95 10.45 18.14
N GLU A 102 -3.25 9.95 16.95
CA GLU A 102 -3.40 10.76 15.74
C GLU A 102 -4.81 11.29 15.54
N LYS A 103 -5.74 10.94 16.44
CA LYS A 103 -7.17 11.28 16.38
C LYS A 103 -7.80 10.95 15.03
N LEU A 104 -7.50 9.75 14.55
CA LEU A 104 -8.01 9.19 13.31
C LEU A 104 -9.23 8.33 13.59
N GLU A 105 -10.31 8.63 12.89
CA GLU A 105 -11.54 7.82 12.90
C GLU A 105 -11.84 7.38 11.47
N PHE A 106 -11.79 6.08 11.23
CA PHE A 106 -12.15 5.51 9.93
C PHE A 106 -13.66 5.52 9.70
N ASP A 107 -14.05 5.55 8.43
CA ASP A 107 -15.44 5.37 8.00
C ASP A 107 -15.91 3.91 8.14
N MET A 108 -17.16 3.62 7.74
CA MET A 108 -17.68 2.24 7.74
C MET A 108 -17.04 1.35 6.67
N ASP A 109 -16.62 1.92 5.55
CA ASP A 109 -16.10 1.18 4.39
C ASP A 109 -14.58 1.01 4.51
N VAL A 110 -14.16 0.15 5.44
CA VAL A 110 -12.76 -0.13 5.75
C VAL A 110 -12.39 -1.55 5.36
N VAL A 111 -11.24 -1.68 4.73
CA VAL A 111 -10.59 -2.97 4.52
C VAL A 111 -9.75 -3.29 5.75
N PHE A 112 -10.03 -4.44 6.36
CA PHE A 112 -9.29 -4.94 7.52
C PHE A 112 -8.76 -6.34 7.20
N GLU A 113 -7.44 -6.49 7.13
CA GLU A 113 -6.79 -7.73 6.74
C GLU A 113 -5.73 -8.13 7.78
N THR A 114 -5.76 -9.39 8.20
CA THR A 114 -4.78 -9.94 9.15
C THR A 114 -4.01 -11.13 8.60
N ASP A 115 -4.23 -11.47 7.33
CA ASP A 115 -3.61 -12.62 6.68
C ASP A 115 -2.39 -12.16 5.87
N SER A 116 -1.20 -12.58 6.30
CA SER A 116 0.06 -12.22 5.64
C SER A 116 0.12 -12.65 4.17
N ARG A 117 -0.68 -13.65 3.75
CA ARG A 117 -0.74 -14.15 2.37
C ARG A 117 -1.42 -13.18 1.40
N VAL A 118 -2.28 -12.30 1.91
CA VAL A 118 -2.92 -11.26 1.11
C VAL A 118 -1.96 -10.09 0.90
N LEU A 119 -1.03 -9.90 1.85
CA LEU A 119 -0.19 -8.71 1.94
C LEU A 119 1.19 -8.88 1.29
N PHE A 120 1.76 -10.09 1.34
CA PHE A 120 3.11 -10.37 0.84
C PHE A 120 3.09 -11.43 -0.25
N ARG A 121 3.92 -11.27 -1.28
CA ARG A 121 4.01 -12.26 -2.38
C ARG A 121 4.91 -13.45 -2.07
N ASP A 122 6.01 -13.22 -1.35
CA ASP A 122 6.99 -14.27 -1.05
C ASP A 122 6.54 -15.12 0.15
N GLU A 123 6.37 -16.43 -0.07
CA GLU A 123 6.01 -17.39 0.97
C GLU A 123 6.98 -17.43 2.15
N LYS A 124 8.27 -17.11 1.93
CA LYS A 124 9.25 -17.03 3.02
C LYS A 124 8.93 -15.86 3.94
N ILE A 125 8.65 -14.70 3.36
CA ILE A 125 8.26 -13.50 4.10
C ILE A 125 6.97 -13.73 4.89
N GLN A 126 5.96 -14.33 4.25
CA GLN A 126 4.69 -14.66 4.88
C GLN A 126 4.84 -15.50 6.16
N LYS A 127 5.84 -16.40 6.22
CA LYS A 127 6.10 -17.30 7.35
C LYS A 127 6.92 -16.68 8.47
N GLU A 128 7.64 -15.60 8.20
CA GLU A 128 8.51 -14.92 9.17
C GLU A 128 7.75 -13.88 10.01
N PHE A 129 6.55 -13.47 9.58
CA PHE A 129 5.68 -12.61 10.37
C PHE A 129 4.78 -13.43 11.30
N GLN A 130 4.86 -13.12 12.60
CA GLN A 130 3.98 -13.66 13.63
C GLN A 130 2.56 -13.12 13.48
N GLU A 131 2.46 -11.82 13.26
CA GLU A 131 1.20 -11.10 13.21
C GLU A 131 1.32 -9.93 12.24
N VAL A 132 0.27 -9.73 11.45
CA VAL A 132 0.13 -8.60 10.54
C VAL A 132 -1.30 -8.08 10.65
N ILE A 133 -1.44 -6.76 10.65
CA ILE A 133 -2.73 -6.07 10.57
C ILE A 133 -2.58 -4.99 9.51
N ARG A 134 -3.44 -4.99 8.51
CA ARG A 134 -3.62 -3.90 7.56
C ARG A 134 -5.01 -3.30 7.78
N VAL A 135 -5.06 -1.97 7.84
CA VAL A 135 -6.31 -1.21 7.80
C VAL A 135 -6.20 -0.16 6.72
N GLU A 136 -7.09 -0.24 5.73
CA GLU A 136 -7.13 0.70 4.61
C GLU A 136 -8.53 1.30 4.49
N GLY A 137 -8.60 2.62 4.33
CA GLY A 137 -9.87 3.29 4.05
C GLY A 137 -9.80 4.81 4.15
N GLN A 138 -10.97 5.42 4.04
CA GLN A 138 -11.12 6.84 4.34
C GLN A 138 -11.23 7.04 5.84
N ALA A 139 -10.56 8.08 6.33
CA ALA A 139 -10.59 8.48 7.73
C ALA A 139 -10.75 9.99 7.87
N SER A 140 -11.19 10.39 9.06
CA SER A 140 -11.24 11.78 9.50
C SER A 140 -10.20 11.99 10.60
N GLN A 141 -9.30 12.96 10.42
CA GLN A 141 -8.39 13.42 11.45
C GLN A 141 -8.96 14.66 12.14
N ASP A 142 -8.90 14.68 13.48
CA ASP A 142 -9.39 15.81 14.28
C ASP A 142 -10.85 16.20 13.93
N VAL A 143 -11.67 15.21 13.54
CA VAL A 143 -13.08 15.35 13.12
C VAL A 143 -13.31 16.11 11.79
N VAL A 144 -12.32 16.86 11.30
CA VAL A 144 -12.52 17.81 10.18
C VAL A 144 -11.76 17.40 8.92
N GLU A 145 -10.51 16.95 9.06
CA GLU A 145 -9.65 16.69 7.90
C GLU A 145 -9.93 15.30 7.34
N ARG A 146 -10.40 15.25 6.09
CA ARG A 146 -10.70 14.01 5.39
C ARG A 146 -9.47 13.53 4.63
N LEU A 147 -9.07 12.29 4.88
CA LEU A 147 -7.89 11.68 4.28
C LEU A 147 -8.15 10.22 3.89
N TYR A 148 -7.28 9.72 3.02
CA TYR A 148 -7.14 8.30 2.74
C TYR A 148 -5.95 7.79 3.53
N TYR A 149 -6.14 6.69 4.26
CA TYR A 149 -5.12 6.11 5.13
C TYR A 149 -5.01 4.61 4.89
N ASP A 150 -3.79 4.14 4.71
CA ASP A 150 -3.45 2.72 4.66
C ASP A 150 -2.34 2.48 5.67
N ILE A 151 -2.60 1.65 6.68
CA ILE A 151 -1.67 1.38 7.78
C ILE A 151 -1.46 -0.12 7.94
N TYR A 152 -0.19 -0.51 7.99
CA TYR A 152 0.28 -1.87 8.22
C TYR A 152 1.03 -1.92 9.54
N LEU A 153 0.59 -2.78 10.44
CA LEU A 153 1.32 -3.15 11.63
C LEU A 153 1.80 -4.59 11.44
N MET A 154 3.09 -4.83 11.62
CA MET A 154 3.66 -6.17 11.44
C MET A 154 4.71 -6.49 12.50
N ARG A 155 4.73 -7.74 12.93
CA ARG A 155 5.68 -8.26 13.93
C ARG A 155 6.31 -9.54 13.41
N ARG A 156 7.64 -9.59 13.37
CA ARG A 156 8.39 -10.79 12.99
C ARG A 156 8.47 -11.78 14.15
N LEU A 157 8.60 -13.06 13.84
CA LEU A 157 8.83 -14.13 14.82
C LEU A 157 10.17 -13.96 15.56
N SER A 158 11.18 -13.46 14.86
CA SER A 158 12.55 -13.29 15.38
C SER A 158 12.78 -11.97 16.11
N ASP A 159 11.96 -10.94 15.85
CA ASP A 159 12.17 -9.60 16.39
C ASP A 159 11.54 -9.38 17.76
N LYS A 160 12.16 -8.48 18.52
CA LYS A 160 11.59 -7.95 19.77
C LYS A 160 10.74 -6.71 19.56
N GLY A 161 10.68 -6.19 18.35
CA GLY A 161 9.95 -4.98 17.99
C GLY A 161 8.75 -5.25 17.08
N TYR A 162 8.18 -4.17 16.58
CA TYR A 162 7.17 -4.21 15.52
C TYR A 162 7.40 -3.05 14.55
N PHE A 163 6.88 -3.20 13.34
CA PHE A 163 6.92 -2.17 12.32
C PHE A 163 5.53 -1.57 12.16
N ILE A 164 5.48 -0.25 11.94
CA ILE A 164 4.31 0.45 11.42
C ILE A 164 4.71 1.07 10.09
N PHE A 165 4.06 0.66 9.02
CA PHE A 165 4.17 1.30 7.71
C PHE A 165 2.85 1.95 7.37
N GLU A 166 2.87 3.22 6.98
CA GLU A 166 1.66 3.97 6.70
C GLU A 166 1.80 4.77 5.41
N SER A 167 0.71 4.87 4.67
CA SER A 167 0.53 5.73 3.52
C SER A 167 -0.65 6.66 3.80
N ARG A 168 -0.41 7.96 3.65
CA ARG A 168 -1.43 8.98 3.89
C ARG A 168 -1.52 9.90 2.70
N SER A 169 -2.75 10.24 2.32
CA SER A 169 -3.02 11.34 1.39
C SER A 169 -4.38 11.97 1.58
N SER A 170 -4.61 13.08 0.89
CA SER A 170 -5.98 13.57 0.69
C SER A 170 -6.87 12.52 0.01
N VAL A 171 -8.18 12.52 0.31
CA VAL A 171 -9.15 11.57 -0.28
C VAL A 171 -9.10 11.49 -1.81
N LEU A 172 -8.86 12.62 -2.49
CA LEU A 172 -8.82 12.68 -3.95
C LEU A 172 -7.61 11.98 -4.58
N ASN A 173 -6.56 11.73 -3.79
CA ASN A 173 -5.27 11.21 -4.26
C ASN A 173 -4.93 9.83 -3.69
N GLY A 174 -5.77 9.26 -2.82
CA GLY A 174 -5.55 7.95 -2.19
C GLY A 174 -5.25 6.83 -3.16
N LEU A 175 -5.93 6.83 -4.31
CA LEU A 175 -5.81 5.79 -5.33
C LEU A 175 -4.61 5.97 -6.27
N VAL A 176 -3.84 7.06 -6.13
CA VAL A 176 -2.70 7.33 -7.01
C VAL A 176 -1.45 6.63 -6.50
N GLU A 177 -1.06 6.91 -5.25
CA GLU A 177 0.17 6.36 -4.66
C GLU A 177 -0.10 5.10 -3.81
N GLY A 178 -1.34 4.87 -3.37
CA GLY A 178 -1.74 3.68 -2.61
C GLY A 178 -1.33 2.37 -3.28
N PRO A 179 -1.62 2.14 -4.58
CA PRO A 179 -1.22 0.92 -5.27
C PRO A 179 0.30 0.70 -5.30
N PHE A 180 1.10 1.76 -5.38
CA PHE A 180 2.56 1.65 -5.35
C PHE A 180 3.09 1.36 -3.94
N PHE A 181 2.44 1.91 -2.91
CA PHE A 181 2.73 1.56 -1.52
C PHE A 181 2.44 0.09 -1.22
N GLU A 182 1.28 -0.41 -1.65
CA GLU A 182 0.97 -1.84 -1.53
C GLU A 182 1.98 -2.69 -2.30
N GLU A 183 2.34 -2.30 -3.53
CA GLU A 183 3.32 -3.03 -4.34
C GLU A 183 4.71 -3.06 -3.66
N SER A 184 5.16 -1.95 -3.09
CA SER A 184 6.40 -1.85 -2.30
C SER A 184 6.43 -2.82 -1.13
N LEU A 185 5.31 -2.97 -0.42
CA LEU A 185 5.20 -3.93 0.68
C LEU A 185 5.09 -5.36 0.19
N SER A 186 4.41 -5.59 -0.95
CA SER A 186 4.24 -6.92 -1.52
C SER A 186 5.55 -7.54 -2.01
N GLU A 187 6.52 -6.68 -2.39
CA GLU A 187 7.87 -7.02 -2.85
C GLU A 187 8.93 -6.93 -1.73
N LEU A 188 8.49 -6.73 -0.48
CA LEU A 188 9.37 -6.74 0.69
C LEU A 188 10.19 -8.02 0.74
N SER A 189 11.48 -7.88 1.05
CA SER A 189 12.38 -9.01 1.23
C SER A 189 13.27 -8.82 2.46
N PHE A 190 13.95 -9.89 2.90
CA PHE A 190 14.99 -9.77 3.92
C PHE A 190 16.34 -9.53 3.25
N ILE A 191 17.13 -8.62 3.82
CA ILE A 191 18.53 -8.47 3.46
C ILE A 191 19.19 -9.81 3.81
N HIS A 192 19.64 -10.55 2.79
CA HIS A 192 20.28 -11.84 3.00
C HIS A 192 21.45 -11.67 3.98
N GLU A 193 21.41 -12.36 5.11
CA GLU A 193 22.64 -12.73 5.82
C GLU A 193 23.40 -13.68 4.88
N SER A 194 24.39 -13.13 4.17
CA SER A 194 25.41 -13.91 3.47
C SER A 194 26.25 -14.71 4.45
#